data_AF-A0A550G7Y2-F1
#
_entry.id   AF-A0A550G7Y2-F1
#
_cell.length_a   1.000
_cell.length_b   1.000
_cell.length_c   1.000
_cell.angle_alpha   90.00
_cell.angle_beta   90.00
_cell.angle_gamma   90.00
#
_symmetry.space_group_name_H-M   'P 1'
#
loop_
_entity.id
_entity.type
_entity.pdbx_description
1 polymer ?
#
loop_
_entity_poly.entity_id
_entity_poly.type
_entity_poly.pdbx_seq_one_letter_code
_entity_poly.pdbx_strand_id
1 'polypeptide(L)'
;MAQLTVDIGGRPGVNCRGFCEYCYFKHVKETRPFGCRHCPPYQVGCDYCSRSVREYYQGWKTLREVGEDTLASLQMMTADLGRITISGGGDPSCYPEFTDLIELLSGMEVPLHIGYTSGKGFDEVAIADFLIDHGLSEVSFTVFSVDPRKRKRYMHDPTPEVSLRILERLCEEIDVFGAAVVLPGVNDGKYLEDTCSWLEERGAKGLILMRFANTTRQGLILGNAPVIRGHRIQTPGEFRDLVTDLAGRYSLKISGTPLWDPALGSPFAIRDEPDLLDKLPRLERSATVITGSIAAPAIQAILDARGGGVRVVAPEKEIACLITRDDLLELDLSVTDDPVIIPGRAFVHDRDAASALSRDGIQRAVLRGPEMLTADAETSMGMDRNGVLLMELEGFSDLIRLINRYGRER
;
A
#
# COMPACT_ATOMS: atom_id res chain seq x y z
N MET A 1 -6.12 19.63 11.53
CA MET A 1 -6.87 19.57 10.27
C MET A 1 -7.09 18.10 9.92
N ALA A 2 -8.31 17.74 9.56
CA ALA A 2 -8.68 16.37 9.18
C ALA A 2 -8.80 16.24 7.66
N GLN A 3 -8.61 15.01 7.16
CA GLN A 3 -8.80 14.65 5.76
C GLN A 3 -10.14 13.95 5.61
N LEU A 4 -10.91 14.33 4.59
CA LEU A 4 -12.10 13.62 4.16
C LEU A 4 -11.76 12.77 2.93
N THR A 5 -12.09 11.49 2.96
CA THR A 5 -12.03 10.62 1.77
C THR A 5 -13.42 10.51 1.15
N VAL A 6 -13.54 10.89 -0.11
CA VAL A 6 -14.76 10.77 -0.92
C VAL A 6 -14.62 9.51 -1.78
N ASP A 7 -15.35 8.45 -1.40
CA ASP A 7 -15.36 7.16 -2.10
C ASP A 7 -16.41 7.13 -3.21
N ILE A 8 -15.97 7.21 -4.47
CA ILE A 8 -16.82 7.16 -5.68
C ILE A 8 -17.21 5.72 -6.09
N GLY A 9 -16.68 4.71 -5.42
CA GLY A 9 -16.86 3.30 -5.77
C GLY A 9 -16.10 2.89 -7.03
N GLY A 10 -16.75 2.08 -7.88
CA GLY A 10 -16.17 1.53 -9.10
C GLY A 10 -15.48 0.18 -8.89
N ARG A 11 -15.61 -0.72 -9.87
CA ARG A 11 -15.01 -2.06 -9.87
C ARG A 11 -13.54 -1.98 -10.30
N PRO A 12 -12.59 -2.38 -9.45
CA PRO A 12 -11.18 -2.49 -9.84
C PRO A 12 -11.00 -3.43 -11.04
N GLY A 13 -10.11 -3.06 -11.95
CA GLY A 13 -9.85 -3.84 -13.17
C GLY A 13 -11.01 -3.89 -14.19
N VAL A 14 -12.14 -3.20 -13.94
CA VAL A 14 -13.28 -3.11 -14.86
C VAL A 14 -13.60 -1.65 -15.18
N ASN A 15 -13.79 -0.82 -14.16
CA ASN A 15 -14.13 0.60 -14.30
C ASN A 15 -12.87 1.46 -14.45
N CYS A 16 -12.09 1.19 -15.50
CA CYS A 16 -10.82 1.87 -15.79
C CYS A 16 -10.52 1.99 -17.30
N ARG A 17 -11.56 1.91 -18.15
CA ARG A 17 -11.49 1.98 -19.63
C ARG A 17 -10.44 1.05 -20.28
N GLY A 18 -10.30 -0.15 -19.72
CA GLY A 18 -9.30 -1.13 -20.11
C GLY A 18 -8.34 -1.42 -18.97
N PHE A 19 -8.34 -2.65 -18.46
CA PHE A 19 -7.41 -3.04 -17.41
C PHE A 19 -5.98 -3.03 -17.96
N CYS A 20 -5.00 -2.77 -17.10
CA CYS A 20 -3.61 -2.96 -17.48
C CYS A 20 -3.30 -4.46 -17.63
N GLU A 21 -2.40 -4.84 -18.54
CA GLU A 21 -1.98 -6.24 -18.73
C GLU A 21 -1.43 -6.86 -17.43
N TYR A 22 -0.85 -6.02 -16.56
CA TYR A 22 -0.29 -6.34 -15.25
C TYR A 22 -1.23 -6.09 -14.07
N CYS A 23 -2.50 -5.75 -14.33
CA CYS A 23 -3.46 -5.49 -13.28
C CYS A 23 -3.78 -6.78 -12.52
N TYR A 24 -3.46 -6.83 -11.23
CA TYR A 24 -3.81 -7.96 -10.36
C TYR A 24 -5.31 -8.03 -10.05
N PHE A 25 -6.10 -7.00 -10.37
CA PHE A 25 -7.56 -7.05 -10.28
C PHE A 25 -8.25 -7.62 -11.52
N LYS A 26 -7.51 -7.79 -12.62
CA LYS A 26 -8.03 -8.31 -13.88
C LYS A 26 -8.62 -9.70 -13.65
N HIS A 27 -9.90 -9.95 -13.94
CA HIS A 27 -10.53 -11.26 -13.77
C HIS A 27 -10.46 -11.83 -12.34
N VAL A 28 -10.47 -10.98 -11.31
CA VAL A 28 -10.52 -11.45 -9.92
C VAL A 28 -11.71 -12.39 -9.72
N LYS A 29 -11.41 -13.60 -9.26
CA LYS A 29 -12.43 -14.62 -8.96
C LYS A 29 -12.98 -14.41 -7.57
N GLU A 30 -14.21 -14.87 -7.37
CA GLU A 30 -14.73 -15.00 -6.01
C GLU A 30 -13.91 -16.02 -5.23
N THR A 31 -13.36 -15.58 -4.11
CA THR A 31 -12.66 -16.41 -3.14
C THR A 31 -13.40 -16.38 -1.81
N ARG A 32 -13.22 -17.44 -1.01
CA ARG A 32 -13.73 -17.45 0.36
C ARG A 32 -13.02 -16.35 1.17
N PRO A 33 -13.70 -15.73 2.15
CA PRO A 33 -13.05 -14.78 3.04
C PRO A 33 -11.84 -15.42 3.73
N PHE A 34 -10.71 -14.73 3.74
CA PHE A 34 -9.47 -15.21 4.37
C PHE A 34 -9.55 -15.20 5.91
N GLY A 35 -10.44 -14.38 6.46
CA GLY A 35 -10.50 -14.04 7.88
C GLY A 35 -9.63 -12.83 8.21
N CYS A 36 -9.93 -12.16 9.32
CA CYS A 36 -9.13 -11.05 9.85
C CYS A 36 -9.50 -10.81 11.32
N ARG A 37 -8.86 -9.81 11.94
CA ARG A 37 -9.14 -9.38 13.32
C ARG A 37 -10.56 -8.86 13.57
N HIS A 38 -11.28 -8.45 12.53
CA HIS A 38 -12.65 -7.91 12.64
C HIS A 38 -13.72 -8.99 12.47
N CYS A 39 -13.31 -10.23 12.18
CA CYS A 39 -14.26 -11.32 12.11
C CYS A 39 -14.86 -11.63 13.48
N PRO A 40 -16.17 -11.94 13.55
CA PRO A 40 -16.77 -12.39 14.79
C PRO A 40 -16.16 -13.73 15.22
N PRO A 41 -16.08 -14.05 16.54
CA PRO A 41 -15.33 -15.21 17.04
C PRO A 41 -15.74 -16.58 16.47
N TYR A 42 -16.96 -16.70 15.95
CA TYR A 42 -17.57 -17.95 15.52
C TYR A 42 -17.65 -18.11 14.00
N GLN A 43 -17.21 -17.10 13.23
CA GLN A 43 -17.40 -17.09 11.78
C GLN A 43 -16.25 -16.38 11.07
N VAL A 44 -15.68 -17.07 10.09
CA VAL A 44 -14.73 -16.48 9.15
C VAL A 44 -15.51 -15.66 8.12
N GLY A 45 -15.13 -14.39 7.99
CA GLY A 45 -15.77 -13.43 7.09
C GLY A 45 -16.48 -12.30 7.85
N CYS A 46 -15.92 -11.09 7.75
CA CYS A 46 -16.61 -9.84 8.06
C CYS A 46 -16.63 -8.95 6.81
N ASP A 47 -17.26 -7.78 6.88
CA ASP A 47 -17.29 -6.84 5.75
C ASP A 47 -15.87 -6.49 5.25
N TYR A 48 -14.94 -6.22 6.17
CA TYR A 48 -13.57 -5.87 5.82
C TYR A 48 -12.85 -6.95 4.98
N CYS A 49 -12.76 -8.19 5.48
CA CYS A 49 -12.01 -9.25 4.76
C CYS A 49 -12.80 -9.91 3.62
N SER A 50 -14.12 -9.72 3.56
CA SER A 50 -14.98 -10.31 2.52
C SER A 50 -15.26 -9.36 1.37
N ARG A 51 -15.17 -8.05 1.60
CA ARG A 51 -15.48 -7.00 0.64
C ARG A 51 -14.32 -6.04 0.44
N SER A 52 -13.88 -5.32 1.49
CA SER A 52 -12.88 -4.25 1.36
C SER A 52 -11.54 -4.74 0.84
N VAL A 53 -10.98 -5.79 1.44
CA VAL A 53 -9.70 -6.40 1.02
C VAL A 53 -9.78 -7.03 -0.37
N ARG A 54 -10.96 -7.54 -0.73
CA ARG A 54 -11.21 -8.11 -2.05
C ARG A 54 -11.48 -7.03 -3.10
N GLU A 55 -11.51 -5.75 -2.66
CA GLU A 55 -11.96 -4.59 -3.40
C GLU A 55 -13.22 -4.90 -4.22
N TYR A 56 -14.17 -5.56 -3.57
CA TYR A 56 -15.41 -5.96 -4.21
C TYR A 56 -16.40 -4.80 -4.18
N TYR A 57 -16.32 -3.96 -5.20
CA TYR A 57 -17.28 -2.89 -5.45
C TYR A 57 -18.39 -3.36 -6.38
N GLN A 58 -19.63 -2.93 -6.14
CA GLN A 58 -20.74 -3.28 -7.04
C GLN A 58 -20.75 -2.44 -8.33
N GLY A 59 -20.04 -1.31 -8.36
CA GLY A 59 -20.00 -0.37 -9.49
C GLY A 59 -19.74 1.04 -8.98
N TRP A 60 -19.88 2.02 -9.87
CA TRP A 60 -19.85 3.43 -9.51
C TRP A 60 -21.02 3.77 -8.59
N LYS A 61 -20.75 4.58 -7.56
CA LYS A 61 -21.82 5.28 -6.83
C LYS A 61 -22.35 6.41 -7.70
N THR A 62 -23.64 6.70 -7.60
CA THR A 62 -24.21 7.91 -8.21
C THR A 62 -23.71 9.17 -7.51
N LEU A 63 -23.69 10.31 -8.19
CA LEU A 63 -23.30 11.58 -7.58
C LEU A 63 -24.09 11.88 -6.29
N ARG A 64 -25.37 11.50 -6.26
CA ARG A 64 -26.22 11.63 -5.07
C ARG A 64 -25.72 10.80 -3.89
N GLU A 65 -25.43 9.51 -4.12
CA GLU A 65 -24.90 8.63 -3.06
C GLU A 65 -23.56 9.17 -2.52
N VAL A 66 -22.68 9.62 -3.42
CA VAL A 66 -21.40 10.23 -3.03
C VAL A 66 -21.63 11.49 -2.19
N GLY A 67 -22.57 12.34 -2.56
CA GLY A 67 -22.93 13.55 -1.81
C GLY A 67 -23.53 13.24 -0.43
N GLU A 68 -24.42 12.26 -0.33
CA GLU A 68 -25.02 11.81 0.94
C GLU A 68 -23.96 11.22 1.88
N ASP A 69 -23.08 10.34 1.39
CA ASP A 69 -21.96 9.77 2.16
C ASP A 69 -20.97 10.84 2.63
N THR A 70 -20.68 11.82 1.76
CA THR A 70 -19.79 12.96 2.05
C THR A 70 -20.37 13.82 3.17
N LEU A 71 -21.65 14.19 3.07
CA LEU A 71 -22.34 14.98 4.11
C LEU A 71 -22.37 14.24 5.44
N ALA A 72 -22.69 12.95 5.44
CA ALA A 72 -22.72 12.13 6.64
C ALA A 72 -21.33 12.08 7.31
N SER A 73 -20.27 11.94 6.52
CA SER A 73 -18.89 11.94 7.02
C SER A 73 -18.53 13.29 7.63
N LEU A 74 -18.86 14.40 6.96
CA LEU A 74 -18.62 15.76 7.47
C LEU A 74 -19.34 16.03 8.79
N GLN A 75 -20.57 15.54 8.96
CA GLN A 75 -21.32 15.67 10.22
C GLN A 75 -20.68 14.91 11.39
N MET A 76 -19.90 13.86 11.11
CA MET A 76 -19.19 13.10 12.13
C MET A 76 -17.80 13.68 12.46
N MET A 77 -17.29 14.61 11.65
CA MET A 77 -15.97 15.19 11.85
C MET A 77 -15.99 16.19 13.01
N THR A 78 -15.00 16.06 13.90
CA THR A 78 -14.82 16.95 15.06
C THR A 78 -13.70 17.98 14.88
N ALA A 79 -12.96 17.89 13.79
CA ALA A 79 -11.83 18.76 13.46
C ALA A 79 -12.06 19.43 12.10
N ASP A 80 -11.49 20.62 11.94
CA ASP A 80 -11.59 21.40 10.70
C ASP A 80 -11.03 20.60 9.51
N LEU A 81 -11.78 20.63 8.41
CA LEU A 81 -11.43 19.95 7.17
C LEU A 81 -10.25 20.68 6.50
N GLY A 82 -9.13 19.97 6.31
CA GLY A 82 -7.94 20.53 5.65
C GLY A 82 -7.75 20.08 4.20
N ARG A 83 -8.31 18.92 3.82
CA ARG A 83 -8.24 18.41 2.43
C ARG A 83 -9.35 17.41 2.15
N ILE A 84 -9.75 17.34 0.88
CA ILE A 84 -10.67 16.32 0.35
C ILE A 84 -9.89 15.41 -0.60
N THR A 85 -9.97 14.09 -0.39
CA THR A 85 -9.33 13.11 -1.26
C THR A 85 -10.36 12.26 -1.97
N ILE A 86 -10.41 12.38 -3.29
CA ILE A 86 -11.25 11.57 -4.16
C ILE A 86 -10.56 10.23 -4.41
N SER A 87 -11.24 9.14 -4.12
CA SER A 87 -10.74 7.78 -4.27
C SER A 87 -11.88 6.80 -4.58
N GLY A 88 -11.56 5.61 -5.04
CA GLY A 88 -12.53 4.56 -5.32
C GLY A 88 -11.84 3.27 -5.78
N GLY A 89 -12.62 2.20 -5.93
CA GLY A 89 -12.11 0.97 -6.53
C GLY A 89 -11.91 1.08 -8.05
N GLY A 90 -12.65 1.96 -8.72
CA GLY A 90 -12.40 2.31 -10.12
C GLY A 90 -11.39 3.45 -10.27
N ASP A 91 -10.97 3.73 -11.51
CA ASP A 91 -10.13 4.91 -11.78
C ASP A 91 -10.99 6.19 -11.76
N PRO A 92 -10.71 7.18 -10.89
CA PRO A 92 -11.46 8.42 -10.82
C PRO A 92 -11.62 9.16 -12.16
N SER A 93 -10.62 9.10 -13.05
CA SER A 93 -10.74 9.69 -14.39
C SER A 93 -11.86 9.07 -15.22
N CYS A 94 -12.26 7.84 -14.91
CA CYS A 94 -13.32 7.09 -15.59
C CYS A 94 -14.68 7.18 -14.88
N TYR A 95 -14.80 8.00 -13.84
CA TYR A 95 -16.07 8.21 -13.15
C TYR A 95 -17.03 8.99 -14.05
N PRO A 96 -18.28 8.53 -14.29
CA PRO A 96 -19.16 9.16 -15.26
C PRO A 96 -19.56 10.60 -14.93
N GLU A 97 -19.67 10.92 -13.64
CA GLU A 97 -20.11 12.24 -13.14
C GLU A 97 -18.91 13.00 -12.52
N PHE A 98 -17.70 12.81 -13.06
CA PHE A 98 -16.47 13.34 -12.46
C PHE A 98 -16.41 14.86 -12.42
N THR A 99 -16.78 15.54 -13.50
CA THR A 99 -16.80 17.02 -13.53
C THR A 99 -17.81 17.57 -12.53
N ASP A 100 -19.00 17.00 -12.48
CA ASP A 100 -20.07 17.42 -11.57
C ASP A 100 -19.68 17.18 -10.10
N LEU A 101 -18.95 16.09 -9.82
CA LEU A 101 -18.37 15.83 -8.51
C LEU A 101 -17.31 16.87 -8.14
N ILE A 102 -16.44 17.25 -9.07
CA ILE A 102 -15.42 18.28 -8.81
C ILE A 102 -16.08 19.62 -8.48
N GLU A 103 -17.08 20.04 -9.25
CA GLU A 103 -17.85 21.27 -8.97
C GLU A 103 -18.57 21.22 -7.61
N LEU A 104 -19.16 20.07 -7.26
CA LEU A 104 -19.81 19.86 -5.96
C LEU A 104 -18.81 20.06 -4.81
N LEU A 105 -17.62 19.47 -4.93
CA LEU A 105 -16.60 19.49 -3.87
C LEU A 105 -15.86 20.82 -3.81
N SER A 106 -15.64 21.50 -4.94
CA SER A 106 -14.93 22.79 -5.00
C SER A 106 -15.68 23.89 -4.25
N GLY A 107 -17.02 23.80 -4.15
CA GLY A 107 -17.83 24.72 -3.36
C GLY A 107 -17.53 24.71 -1.85
N MET A 108 -16.75 23.74 -1.37
CA MET A 108 -16.27 23.70 0.02
C MET A 108 -15.03 24.57 0.26
N GLU A 109 -14.39 25.09 -0.80
CA GLU A 109 -13.18 25.93 -0.74
C GLU A 109 -12.00 25.28 0.03
N VAL A 110 -11.94 23.95 0.01
CA VAL A 110 -10.87 23.16 0.60
C VAL A 110 -10.05 22.49 -0.52
N PRO A 111 -8.71 22.40 -0.38
CA PRO A 111 -7.87 21.73 -1.36
C PRO A 111 -8.35 20.31 -1.71
N LEU A 112 -8.49 20.06 -3.01
CA LEU A 112 -8.84 18.74 -3.54
C LEU A 112 -7.56 17.95 -3.85
N HIS A 113 -7.65 16.65 -3.66
CA HIS A 113 -6.63 15.66 -3.99
C HIS A 113 -7.28 14.48 -4.70
N ILE A 114 -6.70 14.00 -5.79
CA ILE A 114 -7.04 12.70 -6.39
C ILE A 114 -6.04 11.66 -5.90
N GLY A 115 -6.49 10.74 -5.04
CA GLY A 115 -5.63 9.76 -4.37
C GLY A 115 -5.05 8.71 -5.31
N TYR A 116 -5.61 8.55 -6.51
CA TYR A 116 -5.06 7.73 -7.59
C TYR A 116 -5.81 8.05 -8.89
N THR A 117 -5.12 8.15 -10.02
CA THR A 117 -5.72 8.06 -11.35
C THR A 117 -4.70 7.58 -12.38
N SER A 118 -5.13 6.92 -13.46
CA SER A 118 -4.29 6.66 -14.63
C SER A 118 -4.48 7.67 -15.77
N GLY A 119 -5.48 8.55 -15.66
CA GLY A 119 -5.82 9.56 -16.67
C GLY A 119 -6.46 9.03 -17.95
N LYS A 120 -6.77 7.73 -18.05
CA LYS A 120 -7.37 7.10 -19.26
C LYS A 120 -8.80 7.56 -19.56
N GLY A 121 -9.50 8.03 -18.55
CA GLY A 121 -10.87 8.55 -18.70
C GLY A 121 -10.92 10.03 -19.06
N PHE A 122 -9.78 10.70 -19.06
CA PHE A 122 -9.68 12.08 -19.47
C PHE A 122 -9.43 12.19 -20.97
N ASP A 123 -10.48 12.57 -21.70
CA ASP A 123 -10.47 12.60 -23.17
C ASP A 123 -9.90 13.90 -23.76
N GLU A 124 -9.82 14.98 -22.98
CA GLU A 124 -9.39 16.29 -23.43
C GLU A 124 -8.42 16.94 -22.45
N VAL A 125 -7.39 17.62 -22.98
CA VAL A 125 -6.35 18.27 -22.16
C VAL A 125 -6.92 19.37 -21.26
N ALA A 126 -8.02 20.01 -21.67
CA ALA A 126 -8.69 21.08 -20.93
C ALA A 126 -9.20 20.65 -19.53
N ILE A 127 -9.35 19.35 -19.28
CA ILE A 127 -9.69 18.85 -17.94
C ILE A 127 -8.62 19.20 -16.91
N ALA A 128 -7.34 19.32 -17.30
CA ALA A 128 -6.28 19.69 -16.38
C ALA A 128 -6.53 21.08 -15.80
N ASP A 129 -6.76 22.07 -16.67
CA ASP A 129 -7.06 23.45 -16.27
C ASP A 129 -8.36 23.51 -15.46
N PHE A 130 -9.40 22.78 -15.89
CA PHE A 130 -10.64 22.66 -15.11
C PHE A 130 -10.38 22.16 -13.69
N LEU A 131 -9.58 21.11 -13.50
CA LEU A 131 -9.29 20.58 -12.17
C LEU A 131 -8.50 21.58 -11.31
N ILE A 132 -7.51 22.25 -11.90
CA ILE A 132 -6.70 23.28 -11.22
C ILE A 132 -7.59 24.45 -10.77
N ASP A 133 -8.44 24.95 -11.68
CA ASP A 133 -9.37 26.07 -11.40
C ASP A 133 -10.39 25.73 -10.31
N HIS A 134 -10.69 24.44 -10.12
CA HIS A 134 -11.60 23.93 -9.09
C HIS A 134 -10.88 23.46 -7.81
N GLY A 135 -9.62 23.85 -7.62
CA GLY A 135 -8.90 23.67 -6.37
C GLY A 135 -8.21 22.32 -6.20
N LEU A 136 -7.98 21.58 -7.30
CA LEU A 136 -7.06 20.44 -7.26
C LEU A 136 -5.65 20.95 -6.91
N SER A 137 -5.06 20.37 -5.89
CA SER A 137 -3.77 20.77 -5.32
C SER A 137 -2.74 19.66 -5.33
N GLU A 138 -3.19 18.41 -5.37
CA GLU A 138 -2.35 17.21 -5.35
C GLU A 138 -2.98 16.13 -6.23
N VAL A 139 -2.17 15.29 -6.88
CA VAL A 139 -2.62 14.09 -7.59
C VAL A 139 -1.58 12.98 -7.55
N SER A 140 -2.05 11.76 -7.28
CA SER A 140 -1.28 10.54 -7.51
C SER A 140 -1.62 9.97 -8.89
N PHE A 141 -0.66 9.99 -9.81
CA PHE A 141 -0.89 9.67 -11.23
C PHE A 141 -0.10 8.43 -11.69
N THR A 142 -0.79 7.42 -12.21
CA THR A 142 -0.14 6.23 -12.79
C THR A 142 0.45 6.54 -14.15
N VAL A 143 1.78 6.63 -14.17
CA VAL A 143 2.56 6.96 -15.36
C VAL A 143 2.83 5.72 -16.17
N PHE A 144 3.28 4.63 -15.52
CA PHE A 144 3.83 3.38 -16.09
C PHE A 144 5.02 3.58 -17.05
N SER A 145 4.87 4.43 -18.05
CA SER A 145 5.91 4.90 -18.96
C SER A 145 5.47 6.19 -19.64
N VAL A 146 6.42 7.08 -19.94
CA VAL A 146 6.17 8.27 -20.78
C VAL A 146 6.21 7.97 -22.29
N ASP A 147 6.45 6.72 -22.69
CA ASP A 147 6.29 6.25 -24.07
C ASP A 147 4.80 5.95 -24.34
N PRO A 148 4.09 6.74 -25.19
CA PRO A 148 2.67 6.53 -25.45
C PRO A 148 2.36 5.13 -25.99
N ARG A 149 3.30 4.51 -26.71
CA ARG A 149 3.14 3.17 -27.27
C ARG A 149 3.07 2.11 -26.17
N LYS A 150 3.82 2.30 -25.08
CA LYS A 150 3.78 1.40 -23.91
C LYS A 150 2.50 1.59 -23.12
N ARG A 151 2.05 2.82 -22.89
CA ARG A 151 0.74 3.08 -22.27
C ARG A 151 -0.38 2.42 -23.07
N LYS A 152 -0.42 2.63 -24.39
CA LYS A 152 -1.41 1.97 -25.27
C LYS A 152 -1.38 0.46 -25.17
N ARG A 153 -0.19 -0.14 -25.20
CA ARG A 153 -0.04 -1.60 -25.18
C ARG A 153 -0.37 -2.20 -23.83
N TYR A 154 0.27 -1.74 -22.76
CA TYR A 154 0.26 -2.40 -21.46
C TYR A 154 -0.79 -1.84 -20.50
N MET A 155 -1.15 -0.56 -20.63
CA MET A 155 -2.25 0.02 -19.86
C MET A 155 -3.58 -0.03 -20.61
N HIS A 156 -3.58 -0.31 -21.91
CA HIS A 156 -4.76 -0.16 -22.78
C HIS A 156 -5.34 1.26 -22.71
N ASP A 157 -4.46 2.24 -22.55
CA ASP A 157 -4.80 3.65 -22.60
C ASP A 157 -5.33 4.00 -24.00
N PRO A 158 -6.59 4.48 -24.14
CA PRO A 158 -7.18 4.80 -25.43
C PRO A 158 -6.53 6.03 -26.08
N THR A 159 -6.06 6.97 -25.28
CA THR A 159 -5.58 8.31 -25.68
C THR A 159 -4.30 8.69 -24.91
N PRO A 160 -3.23 7.87 -25.01
CA PRO A 160 -2.05 8.05 -24.16
C PRO A 160 -1.35 9.39 -24.34
N GLU A 161 -1.39 9.98 -25.54
CA GLU A 161 -0.88 11.32 -25.79
C GLU A 161 -1.66 12.40 -25.01
N VAL A 162 -2.97 12.23 -24.86
CA VAL A 162 -3.81 13.15 -24.07
C VAL A 162 -3.51 13.00 -22.59
N SER A 163 -3.49 11.75 -22.07
CA SER A 163 -3.18 11.51 -20.66
C SER A 163 -1.80 12.04 -20.25
N LEU A 164 -0.79 11.93 -21.11
CA LEU A 164 0.54 12.48 -20.85
C LEU A 164 0.59 14.01 -20.91
N ARG A 165 -0.18 14.65 -21.80
CA ARG A 165 -0.30 16.12 -21.83
C ARG A 165 -1.05 16.67 -20.62
N ILE A 166 -2.04 15.95 -20.12
CA ILE A 166 -2.71 16.29 -18.86
C ILE A 166 -1.72 16.19 -17.70
N LEU A 167 -0.98 15.09 -17.62
CA LEU A 167 0.05 14.90 -16.60
C LEU A 167 1.07 16.04 -16.63
N GLU A 168 1.57 16.39 -17.82
CA GLU A 168 2.49 17.52 -18.02
C GLU A 168 1.90 18.82 -17.46
N ARG A 169 0.66 19.16 -17.83
CA ARG A 169 -0.02 20.36 -17.35
C ARG A 169 -0.21 20.37 -15.83
N LEU A 170 -0.53 19.23 -15.22
CA LEU A 170 -0.68 19.13 -13.77
C LEU A 170 0.66 19.29 -13.05
N CYS A 171 1.76 18.74 -13.59
CA CYS A 171 3.08 18.88 -12.99
C CYS A 171 3.56 20.35 -12.93
N GLU A 172 3.10 21.20 -13.87
CA GLU A 172 3.45 22.62 -13.90
C GLU A 172 2.80 23.43 -12.77
N GLU A 173 1.63 23.02 -12.29
CA GLU A 173 0.75 23.87 -11.46
C GLU A 173 0.48 23.29 -10.06
N ILE A 174 0.54 21.96 -9.89
CA ILE A 174 0.14 21.28 -8.64
C ILE A 174 1.15 20.21 -8.20
N ASP A 175 0.97 19.67 -7.00
CA ASP A 175 1.82 18.60 -6.49
C ASP A 175 1.46 17.25 -7.14
N VAL A 176 2.30 16.82 -8.08
CA VAL A 176 2.13 15.52 -8.76
C VAL A 176 3.07 14.47 -8.18
N PHE A 177 2.50 13.35 -7.76
CA PHE A 177 3.22 12.13 -7.41
C PHE A 177 2.97 11.07 -8.47
N GLY A 178 4.01 10.75 -9.25
CA GLY A 178 3.96 9.69 -10.24
C GLY A 178 3.95 8.31 -9.59
N ALA A 179 3.32 7.34 -10.26
CA ALA A 179 3.32 5.95 -9.83
C ALA A 179 3.59 5.01 -11.02
N ALA A 180 4.47 4.01 -10.84
CA ALA A 180 4.80 3.06 -11.90
C ALA A 180 5.03 1.64 -11.37
N VAL A 181 4.24 0.68 -11.86
CA VAL A 181 4.56 -0.74 -11.69
C VAL A 181 5.72 -1.10 -12.61
N VAL A 182 6.81 -1.62 -12.06
CA VAL A 182 8.02 -1.99 -12.82
C VAL A 182 7.89 -3.44 -13.30
N LEU A 183 7.67 -3.61 -14.60
CA LEU A 183 7.67 -4.89 -15.29
C LEU A 183 9.05 -5.13 -15.92
N PRO A 184 9.80 -6.15 -15.45
CA PRO A 184 11.12 -6.45 -16.01
C PRO A 184 11.09 -6.75 -17.51
N GLY A 185 11.97 -6.08 -18.26
CA GLY A 185 12.07 -6.16 -19.72
C GLY A 185 10.98 -5.41 -20.50
N VAL A 186 10.16 -4.59 -19.83
CA VAL A 186 9.04 -3.87 -20.45
C VAL A 186 9.18 -2.36 -20.29
N ASN A 187 9.17 -1.89 -19.04
CA ASN A 187 9.26 -0.46 -18.70
C ASN A 187 10.39 -0.18 -17.70
N ASP A 188 11.37 -1.08 -17.60
CA ASP A 188 12.61 -0.93 -16.83
C ASP A 188 13.77 -0.40 -17.69
N GLY A 189 14.95 -0.28 -17.09
CA GLY A 189 16.16 0.22 -17.75
C GLY A 189 15.95 1.61 -18.34
N LYS A 190 16.36 1.79 -19.60
CA LYS A 190 16.26 3.09 -20.29
C LYS A 190 14.84 3.69 -20.29
N TYR A 191 13.79 2.87 -20.38
CA TYR A 191 12.42 3.40 -20.38
C TYR A 191 12.00 3.97 -19.03
N LEU A 192 12.52 3.40 -17.95
CA LEU A 192 12.30 3.94 -16.61
C LEU A 192 13.11 5.21 -16.39
N GLU A 193 14.35 5.24 -16.86
CA GLU A 193 15.20 6.45 -16.85
C GLU A 193 14.58 7.61 -17.62
N ASP A 194 14.07 7.34 -18.82
CA ASP A 194 13.37 8.33 -19.63
C ASP A 194 12.10 8.84 -18.90
N THR A 195 11.41 7.96 -18.17
CA THR A 195 10.24 8.32 -17.34
C THR A 195 10.64 9.20 -16.16
N CYS A 196 11.72 8.87 -15.45
CA CYS A 196 12.26 9.68 -14.35
C CYS A 196 12.68 11.08 -14.84
N SER A 197 13.47 11.16 -15.92
CA SER A 197 13.91 12.44 -16.52
C SER A 197 12.72 13.31 -16.90
N TRP A 198 11.73 12.70 -17.59
CA TRP A 198 10.56 13.43 -18.07
C TRP A 198 9.73 14.01 -16.93
N LEU A 199 9.54 13.26 -15.84
CA LEU A 199 8.81 13.70 -14.65
C LEU A 199 9.56 14.81 -13.90
N GLU A 200 10.88 14.67 -13.74
CA GLU A 200 11.72 15.69 -13.12
C GLU A 200 11.67 17.02 -13.87
N GLU A 201 11.88 16.97 -15.18
CA GLU A 201 11.87 18.14 -16.06
C GLU A 201 10.56 18.93 -16.00
N ARG A 202 9.46 18.27 -15.64
CA ARG A 202 8.11 18.85 -15.58
C ARG A 202 7.68 19.26 -14.18
N GLY A 203 8.49 18.99 -13.15
CA GLY A 203 8.23 19.46 -11.79
C GLY A 203 7.45 18.49 -10.89
N ALA A 204 7.34 17.20 -11.27
CA ALA A 204 6.76 16.20 -10.39
C ALA A 204 7.52 16.12 -9.05
N LYS A 205 6.79 15.96 -7.93
CA LYS A 205 7.37 15.94 -6.59
C LYS A 205 8.00 14.60 -6.23
N GLY A 206 7.46 13.51 -6.76
CA GLY A 206 8.01 12.18 -6.54
C GLY A 206 7.50 11.13 -7.51
N LEU A 207 8.14 9.96 -7.44
CA LEU A 207 7.78 8.76 -8.19
C LEU A 207 7.80 7.54 -7.27
N ILE A 208 6.65 6.91 -7.11
CA ILE A 208 6.51 5.64 -6.41
C ILE A 208 6.67 4.51 -7.43
N LEU A 209 7.71 3.71 -7.26
CA LEU A 209 7.91 2.47 -8.01
C LEU A 209 7.20 1.33 -7.27
N MET A 210 6.43 0.51 -7.97
CA MET A 210 5.81 -0.68 -7.41
C MET A 210 6.49 -1.91 -8.01
N ARG A 211 7.00 -2.80 -7.15
CA ARG A 211 7.55 -4.06 -7.65
C ARG A 211 6.43 -4.93 -8.21
N PHE A 212 6.59 -5.39 -9.44
CA PHE A 212 5.62 -6.28 -10.05
C PHE A 212 5.47 -7.59 -9.26
N ALA A 213 4.23 -7.88 -8.86
CA ALA A 213 3.87 -9.14 -8.24
C ALA A 213 3.18 -10.07 -9.23
N ASN A 214 3.65 -11.31 -9.25
CA ASN A 214 3.17 -12.34 -10.18
C ASN A 214 3.09 -13.72 -9.51
N THR A 215 3.14 -13.77 -8.17
CA THR A 215 2.93 -14.98 -7.37
C THR A 215 2.16 -14.65 -6.10
N THR A 216 1.58 -15.68 -5.48
CA THR A 216 0.89 -15.53 -4.18
C THR A 216 1.82 -15.16 -3.03
N ARG A 217 3.12 -15.43 -3.15
CA ARG A 217 4.13 -15.12 -2.12
C ARG A 217 4.37 -13.61 -1.98
N GLN A 218 4.16 -12.83 -3.03
CA GLN A 218 4.41 -11.39 -3.02
C GLN A 218 3.28 -10.54 -2.42
N GLY A 219 2.24 -11.20 -1.89
CA GLY A 219 1.17 -10.55 -1.12
C GLY A 219 0.10 -9.84 -1.94
N LEU A 220 0.43 -9.27 -3.10
CA LEU A 220 -0.53 -8.57 -3.98
C LEU A 220 -1.49 -9.51 -4.73
N ILE A 221 -1.19 -10.82 -4.77
CA ILE A 221 -2.05 -11.85 -5.37
C ILE A 221 -2.47 -12.82 -4.25
N LEU A 222 -3.77 -12.89 -3.94
CA LEU A 222 -4.29 -13.75 -2.87
C LEU A 222 -5.05 -14.96 -3.44
N GLY A 223 -4.51 -15.55 -4.53
CA GLY A 223 -5.13 -16.70 -5.22
C GLY A 223 -6.42 -16.36 -6.00
N ASN A 224 -6.82 -15.09 -5.97
CA ASN A 224 -7.99 -14.56 -6.65
C ASN A 224 -7.66 -13.95 -8.02
N ALA A 225 -6.40 -13.67 -8.31
CA ALA A 225 -5.94 -12.91 -9.48
C ALA A 225 -5.18 -13.77 -10.52
N PRO A 226 -5.12 -13.33 -11.80
CA PRO A 226 -4.33 -13.97 -12.84
C PRO A 226 -2.83 -13.71 -12.62
N VAL A 227 -2.03 -14.71 -13.02
CA VAL A 227 -0.57 -14.63 -13.10
C VAL A 227 -0.18 -14.57 -14.58
N ILE A 228 0.71 -13.64 -14.94
CA ILE A 228 1.30 -13.57 -16.28
C ILE A 228 2.33 -14.70 -16.41
N ARG A 229 1.97 -15.76 -17.13
CA ARG A 229 2.82 -16.93 -17.30
C ARG A 229 4.17 -16.56 -17.93
N GLY A 230 5.25 -17.06 -17.34
CA GLY A 230 6.62 -16.92 -17.86
C GLY A 230 7.22 -15.52 -17.71
N HIS A 231 6.52 -14.55 -17.10
CA HIS A 231 7.10 -13.24 -16.86
C HIS A 231 8.04 -13.28 -15.66
N ARG A 232 9.22 -12.67 -15.80
CA ARG A 232 10.24 -12.58 -14.75
C ARG A 232 9.76 -11.71 -13.60
N ILE A 233 10.17 -12.06 -12.39
CA ILE A 233 9.89 -11.30 -11.17
C ILE A 233 11.21 -10.85 -10.56
N GLN A 234 11.27 -9.62 -10.06
CA GLN A 234 12.42 -9.13 -9.31
C GLN A 234 12.43 -9.68 -7.88
N THR A 235 13.63 -10.00 -7.40
CA THR A 235 13.80 -10.21 -5.95
C THR A 235 13.65 -8.87 -5.21
N PRO A 236 13.33 -8.88 -3.89
CA PRO A 236 13.32 -7.65 -3.10
C PRO A 236 14.64 -6.88 -3.14
N GLY A 237 15.78 -7.59 -3.19
CA GLY A 237 17.12 -6.98 -3.30
C GLY A 237 17.33 -6.28 -4.63
N GLU A 238 17.05 -6.95 -5.76
CA GLU A 238 17.15 -6.36 -7.09
C GLU A 238 16.31 -5.09 -7.23
N PHE A 239 15.10 -5.09 -6.65
CA PHE A 239 14.22 -3.93 -6.69
C PHE A 239 14.70 -2.79 -5.79
N ARG A 240 15.19 -3.09 -4.58
CA ARG A 240 15.82 -2.09 -3.71
C ARG A 240 17.01 -1.41 -4.40
N ASP A 241 17.86 -2.19 -5.06
CA ASP A 241 19.05 -1.67 -5.72
C ASP A 241 18.67 -0.77 -6.91
N LEU A 242 17.64 -1.15 -7.68
CA LEU A 242 17.04 -0.31 -8.74
C LEU A 242 16.53 1.04 -8.18
N VAL A 243 15.75 1.00 -7.09
CA VAL A 243 15.19 2.22 -6.48
C VAL A 243 16.30 3.13 -5.95
N THR A 244 17.30 2.55 -5.28
CA THR A 244 18.47 3.29 -4.75
C THR A 244 19.25 3.96 -5.88
N ASP A 245 19.50 3.26 -6.98
CA ASP A 245 20.24 3.80 -8.13
C ASP A 245 19.49 4.99 -8.75
N LEU A 246 18.18 4.86 -9.00
CA LEU A 246 17.37 5.95 -9.54
C LEU A 246 17.31 7.14 -8.59
N ALA A 247 17.07 6.91 -7.29
CA ALA A 247 17.03 7.99 -6.30
C ALA A 247 18.37 8.73 -6.17
N GLY A 248 19.51 8.09 -6.48
CA GLY A 248 20.82 8.75 -6.52
C GLY A 248 21.09 9.56 -7.79
N ARG A 249 20.32 9.36 -8.85
CA ARG A 249 20.50 10.01 -10.17
C ARG A 249 19.56 11.18 -10.42
N TYR A 250 18.42 11.21 -9.73
CA TYR A 250 17.39 12.22 -9.88
C TYR A 250 17.13 12.95 -8.56
N SER A 251 16.77 14.22 -8.66
CA SER A 251 16.37 15.10 -7.56
C SER A 251 14.92 14.92 -7.09
N LEU A 252 14.05 14.38 -7.95
CA LEU A 252 12.68 14.02 -7.55
C LEU A 252 12.72 12.90 -6.48
N LYS A 253 11.77 12.90 -5.53
CA LYS A 253 11.73 11.85 -4.50
C LYS A 253 11.32 10.51 -5.13
N ILE A 254 12.22 9.54 -5.17
CA ILE A 254 11.93 8.19 -5.68
C ILE A 254 11.87 7.20 -4.53
N SER A 255 10.77 6.46 -4.42
CA SER A 255 10.59 5.38 -3.44
C SER A 255 10.04 4.12 -4.11
N GLY A 256 10.12 2.98 -3.42
CA GLY A 256 9.70 1.68 -3.94
C GLY A 256 8.81 0.91 -2.97
N THR A 257 7.65 0.42 -3.38
CA THR A 257 6.78 -0.43 -2.53
C THR A 257 6.88 -1.91 -2.92
N PRO A 258 6.91 -2.85 -1.95
CA PRO A 258 6.75 -2.68 -0.49
C PRO A 258 8.01 -2.22 0.27
N LEU A 259 9.15 -2.07 -0.40
CA LEU A 259 10.48 -1.65 0.09
C LEU A 259 11.19 -1.07 -1.14
N TRP A 260 11.84 0.11 -1.16
CA TRP A 260 12.57 0.90 -0.18
C TRP A 260 12.32 2.41 -0.39
N ASP A 261 12.34 3.25 0.64
CA ASP A 261 12.45 4.72 0.53
C ASP A 261 13.88 5.15 0.92
N PRO A 262 14.77 5.41 -0.07
CA PRO A 262 16.15 5.80 0.20
C PRO A 262 16.29 7.12 0.97
N ALA A 263 15.37 8.07 0.78
CA ALA A 263 15.48 9.39 1.39
C ALA A 263 15.21 9.33 2.90
N LEU A 264 14.31 8.45 3.31
CA LEU A 264 13.91 8.32 4.72
C LEU A 264 14.54 7.13 5.43
N GLY A 265 15.07 6.16 4.68
CA GLY A 265 15.53 4.89 5.24
C GLY A 265 14.37 3.95 5.59
N SER A 266 13.17 4.20 5.05
CA SER A 266 11.94 3.48 5.38
C SER A 266 11.74 2.28 4.45
N PRO A 267 11.07 1.20 4.89
CA PRO A 267 10.74 0.85 6.27
C PRO A 267 11.95 0.51 7.16
N PHE A 268 11.73 0.62 8.48
CA PHE A 268 12.66 0.27 9.56
C PHE A 268 13.89 1.17 9.68
N ALA A 269 13.71 2.47 9.45
CA ALA A 269 14.73 3.50 9.58
C ALA A 269 15.36 3.55 10.98
N ILE A 270 14.58 3.24 12.02
CA ILE A 270 14.99 3.23 13.43
C ILE A 270 16.15 2.27 13.70
N ARG A 271 16.35 1.24 12.87
CA ARG A 271 17.48 0.31 13.00
C ARG A 271 18.83 1.04 12.93
N ASP A 272 18.88 2.14 12.21
CA ASP A 272 20.09 2.91 11.97
C ASP A 272 20.17 4.13 12.93
N GLU A 273 19.32 4.18 13.98
CA GLU A 273 19.23 5.27 14.96
C GLU A 273 19.49 4.77 16.40
N PRO A 274 20.76 4.62 16.84
CA PRO A 274 21.10 4.06 18.15
C PRO A 274 20.42 4.75 19.34
N ASP A 275 20.34 6.09 19.32
CA ASP A 275 19.71 6.88 20.38
C ASP A 275 18.20 6.62 20.50
N LEU A 276 17.54 6.28 19.39
CA LEU A 276 16.11 5.93 19.40
C LEU A 276 15.91 4.48 19.80
N LEU A 277 16.77 3.56 19.35
CA LEU A 277 16.77 2.18 19.83
C LEU A 277 16.92 2.15 21.36
N ASP A 278 17.75 2.99 21.95
CA ASP A 278 17.92 3.04 23.40
C ASP A 278 16.69 3.52 24.18
N LYS A 279 15.81 4.28 23.53
CA LYS A 279 14.52 4.71 24.09
C LYS A 279 13.46 3.60 24.04
N LEU A 280 13.63 2.58 23.19
CA LEU A 280 12.71 1.44 23.18
C LEU A 280 12.79 0.68 24.51
N PRO A 281 11.66 0.15 25.02
CA PRO A 281 11.68 -0.71 26.19
C PRO A 281 12.67 -1.87 26.02
N ARG A 282 13.27 -2.35 27.12
CA ARG A 282 14.09 -3.56 27.08
C ARG A 282 13.20 -4.79 26.99
N LEU A 283 13.67 -5.82 26.30
CA LEU A 283 13.00 -7.11 26.29
C LEU A 283 13.35 -7.90 27.55
N GLU A 284 12.33 -8.22 28.33
CA GLU A 284 12.45 -8.96 29.60
C GLU A 284 11.97 -10.40 29.48
N ARG A 285 11.20 -10.69 28.42
CA ARG A 285 10.55 -11.98 28.19
C ARG A 285 10.81 -12.51 26.78
N SER A 286 10.46 -13.77 26.55
CA SER A 286 10.57 -14.44 25.24
C SER A 286 9.19 -14.68 24.63
N ALA A 287 9.15 -14.65 23.29
CA ALA A 287 8.00 -14.96 22.47
C ALA A 287 8.49 -15.33 21.05
N THR A 288 7.59 -15.89 20.24
CA THR A 288 7.78 -15.96 18.79
C THR A 288 7.01 -14.84 18.12
N VAL A 289 7.64 -14.09 17.23
CA VAL A 289 7.00 -13.07 16.41
C VAL A 289 6.94 -13.56 14.96
N ILE A 290 5.74 -13.65 14.40
CA ILE A 290 5.53 -13.96 12.99
C ILE A 290 5.40 -12.67 12.20
N THR A 291 6.12 -12.58 11.08
CA THR A 291 6.05 -11.43 10.15
C THR A 291 6.35 -11.87 8.72
N GLY A 292 6.25 -10.96 7.74
CA GLY A 292 6.58 -11.24 6.35
C GLY A 292 8.07 -11.39 6.12
N SER A 293 8.46 -12.18 5.11
CA SER A 293 9.86 -12.51 4.84
C SER A 293 10.76 -11.31 4.52
N ILE A 294 10.20 -10.22 3.98
CA ILE A 294 10.95 -8.97 3.74
C ILE A 294 11.27 -8.26 5.07
N ALA A 295 10.32 -8.21 6.00
CA ALA A 295 10.43 -7.47 7.25
C ALA A 295 11.20 -8.24 8.35
N ALA A 296 11.22 -9.57 8.28
CA ALA A 296 11.77 -10.42 9.34
C ALA A 296 13.21 -10.09 9.74
N PRO A 297 14.17 -9.90 8.82
CA PRO A 297 15.54 -9.56 9.21
C PRO A 297 15.65 -8.22 9.95
N ALA A 298 14.87 -7.21 9.54
CA ALA A 298 14.89 -5.90 10.18
C ALA A 298 14.26 -5.93 11.58
N ILE A 299 13.12 -6.62 11.72
CA ILE A 299 12.45 -6.78 13.02
C ILE A 299 13.35 -7.58 13.98
N GLN A 300 14.00 -8.65 13.52
CA GLN A 300 14.94 -9.42 14.35
C GLN A 300 16.08 -8.54 14.86
N ALA A 301 16.72 -7.76 13.98
CA ALA A 301 17.81 -6.86 14.36
C ALA A 301 17.40 -5.83 15.43
N ILE A 302 16.21 -5.23 15.30
CA ILE A 302 15.69 -4.25 16.27
C ILE A 302 15.40 -4.90 17.62
N LEU A 303 14.80 -6.10 17.64
CA LEU A 303 14.53 -6.83 18.88
C LEU A 303 15.83 -7.32 19.53
N ASP A 304 16.81 -7.77 18.75
CA ASP A 304 18.13 -8.16 19.26
C ASP A 304 18.85 -7.00 19.94
N ALA A 305 18.77 -5.79 19.37
CA ALA A 305 19.30 -4.58 19.98
C ALA A 305 18.67 -4.23 21.34
N ARG A 306 17.50 -4.78 21.67
CA ARG A 306 16.79 -4.56 22.95
C ARG A 306 16.90 -5.70 23.96
N GLY A 307 17.74 -6.69 23.67
CA GLY A 307 18.03 -7.80 24.59
C GLY A 307 17.84 -9.20 23.99
N GLY A 308 17.48 -9.32 22.71
CA GLY A 308 17.35 -10.60 22.00
C GLY A 308 16.30 -11.52 22.61
N GLY A 309 16.46 -12.84 22.45
CA GLY A 309 15.58 -13.85 23.08
C GLY A 309 14.15 -13.94 22.53
N VAL A 310 13.84 -13.15 21.51
CA VAL A 310 12.61 -13.22 20.72
C VAL A 310 12.98 -13.77 19.36
N ARG A 311 12.28 -14.83 18.93
CA ARG A 311 12.51 -15.41 17.61
C ARG A 311 11.54 -14.80 16.62
N VAL A 312 12.07 -14.20 15.55
CA VAL A 312 11.27 -13.73 14.43
C VAL A 312 11.22 -14.81 13.36
N VAL A 313 10.01 -15.28 13.05
CA VAL A 313 9.76 -16.35 12.07
C VAL A 313 8.95 -15.77 10.92
N ALA A 314 9.28 -16.14 9.68
CA ALA A 314 8.54 -15.72 8.51
C ALA A 314 8.10 -16.91 7.66
N PRO A 315 6.85 -16.93 7.17
CA PRO A 315 6.49 -17.78 6.05
C PRO A 315 7.13 -17.23 4.76
N GLU A 316 6.93 -17.92 3.65
CA GLU A 316 7.42 -17.42 2.35
C GLU A 316 6.75 -16.12 1.92
N LYS A 317 5.58 -15.79 2.48
CA LYS A 317 4.87 -14.52 2.25
C LYS A 317 5.76 -13.32 2.57
N GLU A 318 5.92 -12.44 1.59
CA GLU A 318 6.78 -11.26 1.71
C GLU A 318 6.19 -10.15 2.60
N ILE A 319 4.88 -9.90 2.47
CA ILE A 319 4.20 -8.78 3.15
C ILE A 319 3.39 -9.31 4.35
N ALA A 320 3.75 -8.86 5.55
CA ALA A 320 3.20 -9.34 6.82
C ALA A 320 1.66 -9.19 6.94
N CYS A 321 1.12 -8.07 6.46
CA CYS A 321 -0.32 -7.80 6.50
C CYS A 321 -1.14 -8.76 5.62
N LEU A 322 -0.48 -9.41 4.66
CA LEU A 322 -1.10 -10.25 3.63
C LEU A 322 -0.89 -11.75 3.93
N ILE A 323 -0.40 -12.09 5.13
CA ILE A 323 -0.31 -13.45 5.64
C ILE A 323 -1.72 -14.01 5.84
N THR A 324 -1.96 -15.19 5.29
CA THR A 324 -3.21 -15.94 5.38
C THR A 324 -3.06 -17.19 6.24
N ARG A 325 -4.16 -17.92 6.44
CA ARG A 325 -4.13 -19.23 7.10
C ARG A 325 -3.16 -20.20 6.43
N ASP A 326 -3.17 -20.26 5.10
CA ASP A 326 -2.35 -21.23 4.35
C ASP A 326 -0.86 -20.96 4.56
N ASP A 327 -0.46 -19.69 4.61
CA ASP A 327 0.92 -19.29 4.91
C ASP A 327 1.34 -19.76 6.32
N LEU A 328 0.44 -19.72 7.32
CA LEU A 328 0.73 -20.24 8.67
C LEU A 328 0.82 -21.77 8.72
N LEU A 329 0.08 -22.47 7.85
CA LEU A 329 0.12 -23.94 7.75
C LEU A 329 1.42 -24.45 7.12
N GLU A 330 2.13 -23.60 6.39
CA GLU A 330 3.43 -23.92 5.78
C GLU A 330 4.61 -23.69 6.74
N LEU A 331 4.42 -22.96 7.83
CA LEU A 331 5.48 -22.67 8.80
C LEU A 331 6.01 -23.92 9.50
N ASP A 332 7.32 -24.06 9.62
CA ASP A 332 7.91 -25.08 10.50
C ASP A 332 7.63 -24.71 11.98
N LEU A 333 6.81 -25.53 12.66
CA LEU A 333 6.46 -25.27 14.07
C LEU A 333 7.56 -25.67 15.05
N SER A 334 8.56 -26.45 14.63
CA SER A 334 9.71 -26.81 15.49
C SER A 334 10.53 -25.59 15.91
N VAL A 335 10.42 -24.50 15.15
CA VAL A 335 11.04 -23.21 15.46
C VAL A 335 10.03 -22.20 16.05
N THR A 336 8.87 -22.63 16.51
CA THR A 336 7.86 -21.73 17.11
C THR A 336 7.62 -22.06 18.59
N ASP A 337 7.87 -21.06 19.43
CA ASP A 337 7.67 -21.11 20.89
C ASP A 337 6.35 -20.44 21.30
N ASP A 338 5.93 -20.67 22.54
CA ASP A 338 4.77 -20.03 23.16
C ASP A 338 5.17 -18.80 24.00
N PRO A 339 4.48 -17.65 23.91
CA PRO A 339 3.38 -17.33 22.99
C PRO A 339 3.86 -16.95 21.59
N VAL A 340 2.92 -16.96 20.63
CA VAL A 340 3.13 -16.50 19.25
C VAL A 340 2.40 -15.19 19.00
N ILE A 341 3.10 -14.18 18.48
CA ILE A 341 2.55 -12.88 18.10
C ILE A 341 2.50 -12.82 16.57
N ILE A 342 1.30 -12.72 16.00
CA ILE A 342 1.09 -12.55 14.55
C ILE A 342 0.88 -11.07 14.19
N PRO A 343 1.06 -10.65 12.91
CA PRO A 343 0.85 -9.27 12.52
C PRO A 343 -0.60 -8.83 12.79
N GLY A 344 -0.77 -7.60 13.29
CA GLY A 344 -2.10 -7.10 13.67
C GLY A 344 -3.10 -7.13 12.52
N ARG A 345 -2.64 -6.83 11.30
CA ARG A 345 -3.46 -6.76 10.08
C ARG A 345 -3.50 -8.05 9.24
N ALA A 346 -2.88 -9.15 9.70
CA ALA A 346 -2.86 -10.39 8.93
C ALA A 346 -4.27 -10.91 8.56
N PHE A 347 -4.43 -11.38 7.33
CA PHE A 347 -5.64 -11.97 6.76
C PHE A 347 -5.88 -13.42 7.19
N VAL A 348 -5.98 -13.60 8.50
CA VAL A 348 -6.32 -14.88 9.12
C VAL A 348 -7.29 -14.62 10.25
N HIS A 349 -8.24 -15.54 10.49
CA HIS A 349 -9.11 -15.49 11.65
C HIS A 349 -8.36 -15.97 12.91
N ASP A 350 -8.63 -15.40 14.09
CA ASP A 350 -7.85 -15.71 15.31
C ASP A 350 -7.89 -17.21 15.68
N ARG A 351 -9.06 -17.85 15.57
CA ARG A 351 -9.19 -19.31 15.77
C ARG A 351 -8.42 -20.13 14.76
N ASP A 352 -8.36 -19.68 13.50
CA ASP A 352 -7.65 -20.38 12.44
C ASP A 352 -6.14 -20.24 12.65
N ALA A 353 -5.67 -19.06 13.09
CA ALA A 353 -4.28 -18.85 13.47
C ALA A 353 -3.88 -19.75 14.66
N ALA A 354 -4.68 -19.78 15.73
CA ALA A 354 -4.44 -20.65 16.89
C ALA A 354 -4.41 -22.13 16.50
N SER A 355 -5.33 -22.57 15.64
CA SER A 355 -5.36 -23.95 15.14
C SER A 355 -4.15 -24.27 14.26
N ALA A 356 -3.77 -23.38 13.34
CA ALA A 356 -2.64 -23.59 12.43
C ALA A 356 -1.30 -23.64 13.20
N LEU A 357 -1.14 -22.78 14.20
CA LEU A 357 0.08 -22.66 15.02
C LEU A 357 0.14 -23.67 16.18
N SER A 358 -0.89 -24.48 16.39
CA SER A 358 -0.92 -25.56 17.39
C SER A 358 -1.13 -26.95 16.77
N ARG A 359 -0.93 -27.08 15.45
CA ARG A 359 -1.24 -28.32 14.70
C ARG A 359 -0.27 -29.47 14.99
N ASP A 360 0.86 -29.19 15.62
CA ASP A 360 1.82 -30.17 16.14
C ASP A 360 1.41 -30.75 17.51
N GLY A 361 0.24 -30.34 18.04
CA GLY A 361 -0.27 -30.79 19.33
C GLY A 361 0.18 -29.93 20.51
N ILE A 362 1.10 -28.97 20.31
CA ILE A 362 1.52 -28.02 21.34
C ILE A 362 0.58 -26.83 21.31
N GLN A 363 -0.15 -26.60 22.41
CA GLN A 363 -1.04 -25.45 22.52
C GLN A 363 -0.23 -24.16 22.70
N ARG A 364 -0.41 -23.21 21.78
CA ARG A 364 0.23 -21.90 21.82
C ARG A 364 -0.81 -20.78 21.99
N ALA A 365 -0.53 -19.83 22.87
CA ALA A 365 -1.28 -18.59 22.95
C ALA A 365 -0.92 -17.72 21.73
N VAL A 366 -1.92 -17.41 20.90
CA VAL A 366 -1.75 -16.57 19.72
C VAL A 366 -2.31 -15.18 20.00
N LEU A 367 -1.46 -14.17 19.82
CA LEU A 367 -1.76 -12.77 20.05
C LEU A 367 -1.57 -11.97 18.76
N ARG A 368 -2.33 -10.90 18.59
CA ARG A 368 -2.08 -9.92 17.53
C ARG A 368 -1.13 -8.83 18.03
N GLY A 369 -0.08 -8.60 17.25
CA GLY A 369 0.82 -7.47 17.43
C GLY A 369 0.18 -6.16 16.97
N PRO A 370 0.97 -5.06 16.98
CA PRO A 370 0.58 -3.78 16.41
C PRO A 370 0.10 -3.90 14.96
N GLU A 371 -0.75 -2.97 14.53
CA GLU A 371 -1.23 -2.93 13.15
C GLU A 371 -0.12 -2.59 12.15
N MET A 372 0.75 -1.66 12.55
CA MET A 372 1.88 -1.16 11.78
C MET A 372 3.10 -1.06 12.69
N LEU A 373 4.25 -1.45 12.17
CA LEU A 373 5.54 -1.25 12.83
C LEU A 373 6.39 -0.17 12.15
N THR A 374 5.96 0.27 10.96
CA THR A 374 6.72 1.14 10.06
C THR A 374 5.80 1.65 8.96
N ALA A 375 6.20 2.73 8.30
CA ALA A 375 5.64 3.17 7.03
C ALA A 375 6.25 2.36 5.87
N ASP A 376 5.43 1.85 4.95
CA ASP A 376 5.96 1.42 3.65
C ASP A 376 6.29 2.63 2.78
N ALA A 377 6.90 2.40 1.63
CA ALA A 377 7.37 3.48 0.76
C ALA A 377 6.25 4.30 0.09
N GLU A 378 5.04 3.76 0.04
CA GLU A 378 3.85 4.48 -0.43
C GLU A 378 3.40 5.46 0.66
N THR A 379 3.27 4.98 1.90
CA THR A 379 2.93 5.80 3.06
C THR A 379 4.02 6.86 3.34
N SER A 380 5.29 6.48 3.23
CA SER A 380 6.42 7.38 3.52
C SER A 380 6.61 8.47 2.47
N MET A 381 5.97 8.37 1.29
CA MET A 381 6.08 9.38 0.23
C MET A 381 5.65 10.77 0.73
N GLY A 382 4.55 10.83 1.49
CA GLY A 382 4.03 12.07 2.10
C GLY A 382 4.56 12.38 3.50
N MET A 383 5.54 11.64 4.01
CA MET A 383 6.09 11.82 5.36
C MET A 383 7.48 12.46 5.35
N ASP A 384 7.84 13.08 6.47
CA ASP A 384 9.23 13.42 6.79
C ASP A 384 9.89 12.31 7.62
N ARG A 385 11.22 12.42 7.80
CA ARG A 385 12.00 11.41 8.54
C ARG A 385 11.53 11.28 10.00
N ASN A 386 11.19 12.40 10.64
CA ASN A 386 10.74 12.39 12.04
C ASN A 386 9.41 11.66 12.20
N GLY A 387 8.47 11.85 11.28
CA GLY A 387 7.19 11.15 11.26
C GLY A 387 7.36 9.63 11.11
N VAL A 388 8.26 9.19 10.22
CA VAL A 388 8.57 7.76 10.06
C VAL A 388 9.19 7.20 11.34
N LEU A 389 10.21 7.86 11.88
CA LEU A 389 10.90 7.40 13.10
C LEU A 389 9.98 7.38 14.33
N LEU A 390 9.07 8.35 14.46
CA LEU A 390 8.09 8.37 15.53
C LEU A 390 7.12 7.18 15.41
N MET A 391 6.59 6.92 14.21
CA MET A 391 5.72 5.78 13.95
C MET A 391 6.41 4.45 14.29
N GLU A 392 7.66 4.28 13.86
CA GLU A 392 8.45 3.09 14.17
C GLU A 392 8.72 2.96 15.67
N LEU A 393 9.10 4.05 16.35
CA LEU A 393 9.33 4.06 17.79
C LEU A 393 8.08 3.63 18.57
N GLU A 394 6.91 4.15 18.19
CA GLU A 394 5.63 3.78 18.80
C GLU A 394 5.27 2.31 18.53
N GLY A 395 5.33 1.89 17.26
CA GLY A 395 5.02 0.52 16.85
C GLY A 395 5.90 -0.53 17.53
N PHE A 396 7.22 -0.30 17.58
CA PHE A 396 8.14 -1.22 18.26
C PHE A 396 8.01 -1.15 19.78
N SER A 397 7.73 0.03 20.36
CA SER A 397 7.45 0.13 21.79
C SER A 397 6.26 -0.73 22.19
N ASP A 398 5.19 -0.70 21.39
CA ASP A 398 3.98 -1.48 21.66
C ASP A 398 4.19 -2.98 21.45
N LEU A 399 4.95 -3.37 20.42
CA LEU A 399 5.33 -4.77 20.22
C LEU A 399 6.15 -5.29 21.41
N ILE A 400 7.16 -4.55 21.87
CA ILE A 400 8.01 -4.95 22.99
C ILE A 400 7.20 -5.02 24.29
N ARG A 401 6.33 -4.04 24.55
CA ARG A 401 5.43 -4.08 25.72
C ARG A 401 4.50 -5.28 25.68
N LEU A 402 3.98 -5.64 24.50
CA LEU A 402 3.16 -6.83 24.31
C LEU A 402 3.95 -8.10 24.64
N ILE A 403 5.19 -8.21 24.15
CA ILE A 403 6.09 -9.33 24.47
C ILE A 403 6.38 -9.40 25.96
N ASN A 404 6.73 -8.29 26.62
CA ASN A 404 7.03 -8.29 28.05
C ASN A 404 5.80 -8.62 28.91
N ARG A 405 4.60 -8.25 28.46
CA ARG A 405 3.36 -8.51 29.18
C ARG A 405 2.95 -9.98 29.12
N TYR A 406 3.04 -10.60 27.95
CA TYR A 406 2.48 -11.93 27.70
C TYR A 406 3.51 -13.03 27.46
N GLY A 407 4.76 -12.67 27.18
CA GLY A 407 5.86 -13.59 26.95
C GLY A 407 6.19 -14.45 28.16
N ARG A 408 7.00 -15.47 27.91
CA ARG A 408 7.51 -16.37 28.96
C ARG A 408 8.75 -15.79 29.62
N GLU A 409 8.97 -16.17 30.86
CA GLU A 409 10.24 -15.89 31.53
C GLU A 409 11.37 -16.60 30.78
N ARG A 410 12.52 -15.94 30.72
CA ARG A 410 13.68 -16.39 29.95
C ARG A 410 14.50 -17.42 30.71
#